data_AF-X0Z150-F1
#
_entry.id   AF-X0Z150-F1
#
_cell.length_a   1.000
_cell.length_b   1.000
_cell.length_c   1.000
_cell.angle_alpha   90.00
_cell.angle_beta   90.00
_cell.angle_gamma   90.00
#
_symmetry.space_group_name_H-M   'P 1'
#
loop_
_entity.id
_entity.type
_entity.pdbx_description
1 polymer ?
#
loop_
_entity_poly.entity_id
_entity_poly.type
_entity_poly.pdbx_seq_one_letter_code
_entity_poly.pdbx_strand_id
1 'polypeptide(L)' 'MVEKSYEERMKCPQCSRQLVGIEYAYNHPDHYDGVSEWACPPCGYRLGRWSGILLGEGETEKPYGRRINGPAD' A
#
# COMPACT_ATOMS: atom_id res chain seq x y z
N MET A 1 17.20 -8.48 -18.55
CA MET A 1 16.49 -8.08 -17.32
C MET A 1 15.44 -9.15 -17.06
N VAL A 2 15.45 -9.80 -15.90
CA VAL A 2 14.44 -10.81 -15.57
C VAL A 2 13.26 -10.07 -14.92
N GLU A 3 12.10 -10.13 -15.54
CA GLU A 3 10.86 -9.62 -14.93
C GLU A 3 10.42 -10.57 -13.82
N LYS A 4 10.15 -10.03 -12.64
CA LYS A 4 9.64 -10.81 -11.50
C LYS A 4 8.22 -11.28 -11.76
N SER A 5 7.90 -12.50 -11.34
CA SER A 5 6.53 -13.02 -11.40
C SER A 5 5.59 -12.19 -10.52
N TYR A 6 4.29 -12.28 -10.78
CA TYR A 6 3.28 -11.64 -9.91
C TYR A 6 3.44 -12.11 -8.46
N GLU A 7 3.64 -13.41 -8.24
CA GLU A 7 3.81 -13.98 -6.90
C GLU A 7 5.04 -13.45 -6.19
N GLU A 8 6.13 -13.17 -6.94
CA GLU A 8 7.33 -12.57 -6.39
C GLU A 8 7.14 -11.09 -6.02
N ARG A 9 6.32 -10.35 -6.78
CA ARG A 9 5.97 -8.95 -6.47
C ARG A 9 5.07 -8.82 -5.25
N MET A 10 4.28 -9.86 -4.95
CA MET A 10 3.40 -9.89 -3.78
C MET A 10 4.09 -10.37 -2.50
N LYS A 11 5.42 -10.56 -2.50
CA LYS A 11 6.17 -10.86 -1.27
C LYS A 11 6.64 -9.58 -0.60
N CYS A 12 6.46 -9.52 0.71
CA CYS A 12 7.00 -8.47 1.57
C CYS A 12 8.54 -8.43 1.42
N PRO A 13 9.11 -7.25 1.14
CA PRO A 13 10.56 -7.13 0.97
C PRO A 13 11.34 -7.30 2.28
N GLN A 14 10.68 -7.20 3.44
CA GLN A 14 11.34 -7.29 4.76
C GLN A 14 11.39 -8.73 5.31
N CYS A 15 10.32 -9.51 5.14
CA CYS A 15 10.21 -10.85 5.73
C CYS A 15 9.77 -11.94 4.75
N SER A 16 9.64 -11.62 3.46
CA SER A 16 9.28 -12.53 2.37
C SER A 16 7.91 -13.22 2.48
N ARG A 17 7.09 -12.86 3.47
CA ARG A 17 5.69 -13.28 3.61
C ARG A 17 4.83 -12.62 2.53
N GLN A 18 3.68 -13.23 2.21
CA GLN A 18 2.70 -12.63 1.31
C GLN A 18 2.21 -11.27 1.82
N LEU A 19 2.10 -10.31 0.92
CA LEU A 19 1.36 -9.07 1.12
C LEU A 19 -0.13 -9.34 0.99
N VAL A 20 -0.93 -8.60 1.75
CA VAL A 20 -2.38 -8.61 1.67
C VAL A 20 -2.87 -7.23 1.29
N GLY A 21 -3.96 -7.16 0.54
CA GLY A 21 -4.67 -5.90 0.31
C GLY A 21 -5.48 -5.55 1.55
N ILE A 22 -5.38 -4.30 2.01
CA ILE A 22 -6.18 -3.76 3.11
C ILE A 22 -7.19 -2.79 2.52
N GLU A 23 -8.46 -2.98 2.87
CA GLU A 23 -9.52 -2.02 2.62
C GLU A 23 -9.75 -1.20 3.89
N TYR A 24 -9.69 0.12 3.77
CA TYR A 24 -10.07 0.99 4.88
C TYR A 24 -11.56 0.89 5.16
N ALA A 25 -11.96 1.13 6.41
CA ALA A 25 -13.36 1.15 6.80
C ALA A 25 -14.17 2.11 5.91
N TYR A 26 -15.43 1.77 5.63
CA TYR A 26 -16.30 2.52 4.70
C TYR A 26 -16.45 4.02 5.05
N ASN A 27 -16.36 4.35 6.35
CA ASN A 27 -16.45 5.72 6.85
C ASN A 27 -15.10 6.46 6.91
N HIS A 28 -14.00 5.82 6.51
CA HIS A 28 -12.68 6.45 6.51
C HIS A 28 -12.61 7.50 5.39
N PRO A 29 -12.05 8.71 5.63
CA PRO A 29 -11.99 9.78 4.63
C PRO A 29 -11.21 9.40 3.36
N ASP A 30 -10.28 8.45 3.48
CA ASP A 30 -9.49 7.91 2.37
C ASP A 30 -10.01 6.57 1.82
N HIS A 31 -11.20 6.11 2.24
CA HIS A 31 -11.85 4.95 1.61
C HIS A 31 -12.21 5.26 0.15
N TYR A 32 -12.05 4.29 -0.75
CA TYR A 32 -12.34 4.46 -2.17
C TYR A 32 -13.03 3.23 -2.78
N ASP A 33 -12.27 2.24 -3.26
CA ASP A 33 -12.81 1.00 -3.82
C ASP A 33 -11.97 -0.24 -3.45
N GLY A 34 -12.42 -1.00 -2.44
CA GLY A 34 -11.68 -2.19 -2.03
C GLY A 34 -10.28 -1.85 -1.49
N VAL A 35 -9.23 -2.31 -2.16
CA VAL A 35 -7.84 -2.21 -1.65
C VAL A 35 -7.36 -0.76 -1.62
N SER A 36 -7.06 -0.25 -0.43
CA SER A 36 -6.46 1.05 -0.17
C SER A 36 -4.93 0.98 -0.11
N GLU A 37 -4.37 -0.10 0.42
CA GLU A 37 -2.92 -0.32 0.57
C GLU A 37 -2.52 -1.79 0.55
N TRP A 38 -1.22 -2.05 0.41
CA TRP A 38 -0.62 -3.37 0.57
C TRP A 38 0.09 -3.46 1.93
N ALA A 39 -0.23 -4.48 2.72
CA ALA A 39 0.32 -4.66 4.06
C ALA A 39 0.93 -6.04 4.27
N CYS A 40 1.92 -6.11 5.16
CA CYS A 40 2.44 -7.34 5.74
C CYS A 40 2.15 -7.35 7.24
N PRO A 41 1.05 -7.95 7.70
CA PRO A 41 0.72 -8.02 9.12
C PRO A 41 1.83 -8.61 10.01
N PRO A 42 2.61 -9.62 9.57
CA PRO A 42 3.71 -10.16 10.37
C PRO A 42 4.81 -9.17 10.78
N CYS A 43 5.15 -8.20 9.93
CA CYS A 43 6.27 -7.28 10.19
C CYS A 43 5.88 -5.79 10.18
N GLY A 44 4.61 -5.47 9.93
CA GLY A 44 4.10 -4.11 9.90
C GLY A 44 4.46 -3.32 8.64
N TYR A 45 5.05 -3.95 7.63
CA TYR A 45 5.34 -3.29 6.35
C TYR A 45 4.04 -2.86 5.68
N ARG A 46 3.94 -1.58 5.28
CA ARG A 46 2.77 -1.01 4.59
C ARG A 46 3.22 -0.16 3.42
N LEU A 47 2.52 -0.26 2.30
CA LEU A 47 2.84 0.42 1.05
C LEU A 47 1.55 0.94 0.39
N GLY A 48 1.52 2.22 0.03
CA GLY A 48 0.40 2.81 -0.70
C GLY A 48 0.17 2.12 -2.05
N ARG A 49 -1.10 1.79 -2.35
CA ARG A 49 -1.47 1.08 -3.59
C ARG A 49 -1.14 1.89 -4.84
N TRP A 50 -1.35 3.22 -4.81
CA TRP A 50 -1.16 4.09 -5.97
C TRP A 50 0.22 4.75 -5.96
N SER A 51 0.61 5.31 -4.82
CA SER A 51 1.84 6.10 -4.69
C SER A 51 3.11 5.27 -4.60
N GLY A 52 3.01 4.00 -4.17
CA GLY A 52 4.17 3.17 -3.85
C GLY A 52 5.01 3.72 -2.70
N ILE A 53 4.45 4.57 -1.84
CA ILE A 53 5.13 5.16 -0.68
C ILE A 53 4.95 4.23 0.53
N LEU A 54 6.01 4.09 1.33
CA LEU A 54 5.93 3.39 2.61
C LEU A 54 5.07 4.17 3.59
N LEU A 55 4.10 3.51 4.19
CA LEU A 55 3.21 4.11 5.18
C LEU A 55 3.71 3.76 6.59
N GLY A 56 3.88 4.79 7.41
CA GLY A 56 4.12 4.68 8.84
C GLY A 56 2.85 4.35 9.63
N GLU A 57 2.99 4.25 10.95
CA GLU A 57 1.85 4.09 11.85
C GLU A 57 0.92 5.32 11.78
N GLY A 58 -0.39 5.08 11.66
CA GLY A 58 -1.39 6.14 11.54
C GLY A 58 -1.44 6.87 10.18
N GLU A 59 -0.49 6.58 9.29
CA GLU A 59 -0.54 7.09 7.91
C GLU A 59 -1.50 6.26 7.05
N THR A 60 -2.14 6.94 6.10
CA THR A 60 -3.06 6.36 5.12
C THR A 60 -2.70 6.79 3.71
N GLU A 61 -2.84 5.87 2.76
CA GLU A 61 -2.73 6.18 1.35
C GLU A 61 -3.98 6.91 0.89
N LYS A 62 -3.79 8.09 0.30
CA LYS A 62 -4.91 8.84 -0.26
C LYS A 62 -5.35 8.24 -1.60
N PRO A 63 -6.66 8.31 -1.92
CA PRO A 63 -7.16 7.92 -3.23
C PRO A 63 -6.37 8.58 -4.35
N TYR A 64 -6.00 7.79 -5.36
CA TYR A 64 -5.21 8.21 -6.52
C TYR A 64 -3.80 8.71 -6.20
N GLY A 65 -3.24 8.38 -5.04
CA GLY A 65 -1.87 8.78 -4.67
C GLY A 65 -1.74 10.27 -4.35
N ARG A 66 -2.84 10.98 -4.04
CA ARG A 66 -2.82 12.42 -3.76
C ARG A 66 -1.90 12.74 -2.58
N ARG A 67 -0.88 13.57 -2.79
CA ARG A 67 -0.02 14.06 -1.71
C ARG A 67 -0.62 15.31 -1.06
N ILE A 68 -0.57 15.39 0.26
CA ILE A 68 -1.06 16.57 1.01
C ILE A 68 -0.12 17.76 0.84
N ASN A 69 1.16 17.50 0.53
CA ASN A 69 2.18 18.51 0.25
C ASN A 69 3.18 17.97 -0.80
N GLY A 70 3.00 18.35 -2.06
CA GLY A 70 3.89 18.01 -3.19
C GLY A 70 3.15 18.22 -4.51
N PRO A 71 3.83 18.66 -5.59
CA PRO A 71 3.16 18.95 -6.85
C PRO A 71 2.50 17.68 -7.39
N ALA A 72 1.23 17.80 -7.77
CA ALA A 72 0.58 16.87 -8.68
C ALA A 72 1.27 17.01 -10.03
N ASP A 73 1.72 15.89 -10.59
CA ASP A 73 2.02 15.76 -12.01
C ASP A 73 0.77 15.95 -12.88
#